data_AF-A0A2S2PK70-F1
#
_entry.id   AF-A0A2S2PK70-F1
#
_cell.length_a   1.000
_cell.length_b   1.000
_cell.length_c   1.000
_cell.angle_alpha   90.00
_cell.angle_beta   90.00
_cell.angle_gamma   90.00
#
_symmetry.space_group_name_H-M   'P 1'
#
loop_
_entity.id
_entity.type
_entity.pdbx_description
1 polymer ?
#
loop_
_entity_poly.entity_id
_entity_poly.type
_entity_poly.pdbx_seq_one_letter_code
_entity_poly.pdbx_strand_id
1 'polypeptide(L)'
;MHPPVAQLERVSTQDYMVPDSNLLLKKGMTVQIPVIGLHYDPEYYPDPYKFDPNRFSPEEKAKRSHYVFLPFGTGPRNCIGLRFALMSTKRGMVHLLKDFSIDLSNQMTVPYEYSKHSMLLKAKDGIRLSFNKLST
;
A
#
# COMPACT_ATOMS: atom_id res chain seq x y z
N MET A 1 0.38 -1.23 4.69
CA MET A 1 -0.80 -0.81 5.48
C MET A 1 -1.96 -0.27 4.62
N HIS A 2 -1.84 0.77 3.78
CA HIS A 2 -3.03 1.24 3.01
C HIS A 2 -2.77 1.40 1.50
N PRO A 3 -2.49 0.32 0.74
CA PRO A 3 -2.32 0.43 -0.71
C PRO A 3 -3.67 0.76 -1.38
N PRO A 4 -3.76 1.79 -2.26
CA PRO A 4 -5.02 2.11 -2.95
C PRO A 4 -5.60 0.93 -3.74
N VAL A 5 -4.74 0.06 -4.28
CA VAL A 5 -5.15 -1.18 -4.95
C VAL A 5 -4.80 -2.35 -4.03
N ALA A 6 -5.83 -3.02 -3.49
CA ALA A 6 -5.67 -4.07 -2.49
C ALA A 6 -5.24 -5.43 -3.09
N GLN A 7 -5.49 -5.64 -4.39
CA GLN A 7 -5.18 -6.88 -5.10
C GLN A 7 -4.78 -6.60 -6.55
N LEU A 8 -3.87 -7.41 -7.09
CA LEU A 8 -3.52 -7.39 -8.51
C LEU A 8 -3.95 -8.70 -9.15
N GLU A 9 -4.35 -8.66 -10.42
CA GLU A 9 -4.84 -9.84 -11.12
C GLU A 9 -4.06 -10.09 -12.41
N ARG A 10 -3.87 -11.36 -12.75
CA ARG A 10 -3.33 -11.82 -14.03
C ARG A 10 -4.19 -12.96 -14.53
N VAL A 11 -4.28 -13.12 -15.84
CA VAL A 11 -4.92 -14.28 -16.47
C VAL A 11 -3.85 -15.09 -17.18
N SER A 12 -3.79 -16.39 -16.91
CA SER A 12 -2.85 -17.27 -17.59
C SER A 12 -3.24 -17.41 -19.07
N THR A 13 -2.33 -17.09 -19.99
CA THR A 13 -2.61 -17.14 -21.44
C THR A 13 -2.44 -18.55 -22.03
N GLN A 14 -1.83 -19.45 -21.27
CA GLN A 14 -1.58 -20.85 -21.60
C GLN A 14 -1.53 -21.70 -20.33
N ASP A 15 -1.52 -23.02 -20.48
CA ASP A 15 -1.23 -23.91 -19.36
C ASP A 15 0.22 -23.66 -18.89
N TYR A 16 0.40 -23.40 -17.59
CA TYR A 16 1.68 -23.05 -17.00
C TYR A 16 1.92 -23.83 -15.71
N MET A 17 2.96 -24.66 -15.69
CA MET A 17 3.45 -25.31 -14.48
C MET A 17 4.30 -24.31 -13.70
N VAL A 18 3.89 -23.98 -12.48
CA VAL A 18 4.66 -23.09 -11.61
C VAL A 18 5.94 -23.82 -11.18
N PRO A 19 7.13 -23.25 -11.42
CA PRO A 19 8.41 -23.85 -11.03
C PRO A 19 8.42 -24.25 -9.56
N ASP A 20 9.15 -25.33 -9.25
CA ASP A 20 9.34 -25.84 -7.89
C ASP A 20 8.03 -26.19 -7.16
N SER A 21 6.97 -26.49 -7.90
CA SER A 21 5.67 -26.86 -7.35
C SER A 21 4.92 -27.83 -8.27
N ASN A 22 3.85 -28.43 -7.75
CA ASN A 22 2.91 -29.22 -8.55
C ASN A 22 1.70 -28.38 -9.03
N LEU A 23 1.80 -27.05 -9.00
CA LEU A 23 0.70 -26.15 -9.32
C LEU A 23 0.64 -25.88 -10.83
N LEU A 24 -0.40 -26.41 -11.48
CA LEU A 24 -0.72 -26.15 -12.88
C LEU A 24 -1.77 -25.04 -13.00
N LEU A 25 -1.37 -23.88 -13.52
CA LEU A 25 -2.28 -22.80 -13.90
C LEU A 25 -2.83 -23.09 -15.29
N LYS A 26 -4.14 -23.35 -15.39
CA LYS A 26 -4.78 -23.58 -16.69
C LYS A 26 -4.92 -22.29 -17.49
N LYS A 27 -4.87 -22.40 -18.81
CA LYS A 27 -5.22 -21.29 -19.71
C LYS A 27 -6.59 -20.70 -19.32
N GLY A 28 -6.65 -19.38 -19.20
CA GLY A 28 -7.84 -18.64 -18.77
C GLY A 28 -8.02 -18.52 -17.25
N MET A 29 -7.20 -19.20 -16.45
CA MET A 29 -7.25 -19.10 -14.99
C MET A 29 -6.78 -17.72 -14.53
N THR A 30 -7.56 -17.10 -13.63
CA THR A 30 -7.18 -15.85 -12.98
C THR A 30 -6.32 -16.14 -11.75
N VAL A 31 -5.18 -15.47 -11.66
CA VAL A 31 -4.28 -15.46 -10.52
C VAL A 31 -4.44 -14.13 -9.81
N GLN A 32 -4.85 -14.16 -8.55
CA GLN A 32 -4.94 -12.98 -7.70
C GLN A 32 -3.71 -12.90 -6.78
N ILE A 33 -3.11 -11.72 -6.72
CA ILE A 33 -1.98 -11.39 -5.84
C ILE A 33 -2.53 -10.50 -4.72
N PRO A 34 -2.60 -10.99 -3.48
CA PRO A 34 -3.20 -10.27 -2.37
C PRO A 34 -2.22 -9.22 -1.82
N VAL A 35 -2.13 -8.04 -2.46
CA VAL A 35 -1.19 -6.97 -2.07
C VAL A 35 -1.40 -6.54 -0.62
N ILE A 36 -2.65 -6.32 -0.19
CA ILE A 36 -2.93 -5.96 1.20
C ILE A 36 -2.55 -7.10 2.16
N GLY A 37 -2.82 -8.36 1.80
CA GLY A 37 -2.44 -9.52 2.60
C GLY A 37 -0.94 -9.58 2.81
N LEU A 38 -0.15 -9.47 1.74
CA LEU A 38 1.32 -9.43 1.81
C LEU A 38 1.82 -8.27 2.68
N HIS A 39 1.21 -7.09 2.59
CA HIS A 39 1.61 -5.91 3.38
C HIS A 39 1.27 -6.02 4.87
N TYR A 40 0.41 -6.96 5.25
CA TYR A 40 0.00 -7.23 6.64
C TYR A 40 0.44 -8.61 7.12
N ASP A 41 1.26 -9.32 6.36
CA ASP A 41 1.75 -10.64 6.73
C ASP A 41 2.83 -10.51 7.83
N PRO A 42 2.60 -11.07 9.03
CA PRO A 42 3.58 -11.00 10.13
C PRO A 42 4.89 -11.74 9.82
N GLU A 43 4.93 -12.65 8.85
CA GLU A 43 6.16 -13.29 8.38
C GLU A 43 7.15 -12.27 7.80
N TYR A 44 6.64 -11.26 7.07
CA TYR A 44 7.46 -10.22 6.42
C TYR A 44 7.44 -8.89 7.16
N TYR A 45 6.41 -8.64 7.97
CA TYR A 45 6.17 -7.39 8.68
C TYR A 45 5.78 -7.66 10.14
N PRO A 46 6.76 -7.81 11.06
CA PRO A 46 6.47 -7.95 12.49
C PRO A 46 5.58 -6.80 12.99
N ASP A 47 4.59 -7.10 13.83
CA ASP A 47 3.54 -6.16 14.25
C ASP A 47 2.93 -5.39 13.07
N PRO A 48 2.30 -6.07 12.09
CA PRO A 48 1.97 -5.47 10.79
C PRO A 48 0.94 -4.34 10.86
N TYR A 49 0.15 -4.30 11.95
CA TYR A 49 -0.84 -3.26 12.22
C TYR A 49 -0.27 -2.01 12.90
N LYS A 50 0.98 -2.06 13.38
CA LYS A 50 1.65 -0.92 14.01
C LYS A 50 2.25 -0.01 12.93
N PHE A 51 1.85 1.26 12.93
CA PHE A 51 2.52 2.27 12.11
C PHE A 51 3.94 2.52 12.61
N ASP A 52 4.92 1.95 11.90
CA ASP A 52 6.34 2.14 12.17
C ASP A 52 7.06 2.49 10.86
N PRO A 53 7.50 3.75 10.68
CA PRO A 53 8.27 4.16 9.51
C PRO A 53 9.64 3.48 9.39
N ASN A 54 10.26 3.06 10.51
CA ASN A 54 11.62 2.54 10.52
C ASN A 54 11.75 1.16 9.85
N ARG A 55 10.65 0.39 9.74
CA ARG A 55 10.62 -0.86 8.95
C ARG A 55 10.87 -0.68 7.45
N PHE A 56 11.01 0.56 6.98
CA PHE A 56 11.37 0.92 5.61
C PHE A 56 12.77 1.54 5.51
N SER A 57 13.61 1.40 6.54
CA SER A 57 15.04 1.68 6.44
C SER A 57 15.70 0.79 5.37
N PRO A 58 16.87 1.20 4.82
CA PRO A 58 17.61 0.36 3.88
C PRO A 58 17.88 -1.05 4.42
N GLU A 59 18.24 -1.16 5.70
CA GLU A 59 18.59 -2.40 6.38
C GLU A 59 17.37 -3.33 6.50
N GLU A 60 16.24 -2.82 6.97
CA GLU A 60 15.01 -3.62 7.10
C GLU A 60 14.42 -4.02 5.75
N LYS A 61 14.57 -3.18 4.72
CA LYS A 61 14.17 -3.53 3.35
C LYS A 61 15.00 -4.66 2.77
N ALA A 62 16.31 -4.70 3.06
CA ALA A 62 17.20 -5.73 2.54
C ALA A 62 16.90 -7.13 3.10
N LYS A 63 16.25 -7.22 4.28
CA LYS A 63 15.88 -8.48 4.93
C LYS A 63 14.70 -9.21 4.28
N ARG A 64 13.95 -8.56 3.39
CA ARG A 64 12.72 -9.13 2.80
C ARG A 64 12.73 -9.05 1.28
N SER A 65 12.05 -10.00 0.65
CA SER A 65 11.88 -10.02 -0.81
C SER A 65 11.19 -8.74 -1.31
N HIS A 66 11.67 -8.19 -2.42
CA HIS A 66 11.03 -7.04 -3.05
C HIS A 66 9.59 -7.35 -3.53
N TYR A 67 9.23 -8.63 -3.65
CA TYR A 67 7.90 -9.08 -4.07
C TYR A 67 6.85 -9.04 -2.94
N VAL A 68 7.23 -8.74 -1.69
CA VAL A 68 6.27 -8.61 -0.57
C VAL A 68 5.80 -7.16 -0.37
N PHE A 69 6.52 -6.18 -0.92
CA PHE A 69 6.12 -4.77 -0.89
C PHE A 69 5.75 -4.24 -2.28
N LEU A 70 4.48 -4.39 -2.66
CA LEU A 70 3.98 -4.05 -4.00
C LEU A 70 3.03 -2.83 -4.09
N PRO A 71 3.28 -1.68 -3.45
CA PRO A 71 2.34 -0.54 -3.48
C PRO A 71 2.13 0.08 -4.88
N PHE A 72 3.06 -0.17 -5.80
CA PHE A 72 3.02 0.29 -7.19
C PHE A 72 3.11 -0.88 -8.18
N GLY A 73 2.88 -2.11 -7.72
CA GLY A 73 3.17 -3.33 -8.47
C GLY A 73 4.66 -3.51 -8.77
N THR A 74 4.97 -4.43 -9.67
CA THR A 74 6.34 -4.74 -10.12
C THR A 74 6.32 -5.32 -11.54
N GLY A 75 7.51 -5.49 -12.13
CA GLY A 75 7.69 -6.03 -13.48
C GLY A 75 7.19 -5.08 -14.59
N PRO A 76 6.91 -5.60 -15.80
CA PRO A 76 6.60 -4.79 -16.99
C PRO A 76 5.25 -4.05 -16.92
N ARG A 77 4.44 -4.34 -15.90
CA ARG A 77 3.14 -3.70 -15.64
C ARG A 77 3.14 -2.96 -14.31
N ASN A 78 4.31 -2.51 -13.84
CA ASN A 78 4.39 -1.62 -12.69
C ASN A 78 3.78 -0.24 -13.00
N CYS A 79 3.42 0.49 -11.96
CA CYS A 79 2.82 1.81 -12.12
C CYS A 79 3.85 2.80 -12.70
N ILE A 80 3.59 3.30 -13.90
CA ILE A 80 4.40 4.35 -14.54
C ILE A 80 4.41 5.66 -13.73
N GLY A 81 3.36 5.89 -12.94
CA GLY A 81 3.21 7.07 -12.09
C GLY A 81 4.02 7.06 -10.79
N LEU A 82 4.76 5.99 -10.49
CA LEU A 82 5.49 5.83 -9.22
C LEU A 82 6.34 7.06 -8.87
N ARG A 83 7.17 7.52 -9.81
CA ARG A 83 8.10 8.65 -9.55
C ARG A 83 7.34 9.96 -9.32
N PHE A 84 6.31 10.21 -10.13
CA PHE A 84 5.45 11.38 -10.00
C PHE A 84 4.73 11.39 -8.65
N ALA A 85 4.07 10.27 -8.29
CA ALA A 85 3.32 10.14 -7.05
C ALA A 85 4.20 10.36 -5.81
N LEU A 86 5.41 9.78 -5.79
CA LEU A 86 6.34 9.97 -4.68
C LEU A 86 6.81 11.43 -4.58
N MET A 87 7.13 12.06 -5.70
CA MET A 87 7.58 13.46 -5.73
C MET A 87 6.47 14.42 -5.28
N SER A 88 5.27 14.30 -5.85
CA SER A 88 4.13 15.17 -5.53
C SER A 88 3.69 15.00 -4.08
N THR A 89 3.61 13.76 -3.59
CA THR A 89 3.25 13.48 -2.19
C THR A 89 4.28 14.06 -1.22
N LYS A 90 5.59 13.84 -1.47
CA LYS A 90 6.64 14.41 -0.63
C LYS A 90 6.59 15.93 -0.63
N ARG A 91 6.39 16.57 -1.78
CA ARG A 91 6.29 18.03 -1.87
C ARG A 91 5.08 18.56 -1.10
N GLY A 92 3.92 17.91 -1.23
CA GLY A 92 2.72 18.25 -0.47
C GLY A 92 2.94 18.12 1.03
N MET A 93 3.51 16.99 1.48
CA MET A 93 3.84 16.77 2.89
C MET A 93 4.80 17.83 3.44
N VAL A 94 5.87 18.17 2.71
CA VAL A 94 6.82 19.20 3.13
C VAL A 94 6.13 20.56 3.31
N HIS A 95 5.25 20.94 2.38
CA HIS A 95 4.54 22.21 2.50
C HIS A 95 3.59 22.23 3.70
N LEU A 96 2.83 21.14 3.90
CA LEU A 96 1.92 21.02 5.05
C LEU A 96 2.68 21.04 6.38
N LEU A 97 3.73 20.23 6.52
CA LEU A 97 4.49 20.11 7.77
C LEU A 97 5.37 21.35 8.07
N LYS A 98 5.71 22.14 7.05
CA LYS A 98 6.46 23.39 7.23
C LYS A 98 5.59 24.48 7.86
N ASP A 99 4.32 24.54 7.48
CA ASP A 99 3.45 25.67 7.81
C ASP A 99 2.36 25.31 8.84
N PHE A 100 2.13 24.01 9.11
CA PHE A 100 1.07 23.53 9.99
C PHE A 100 1.50 22.38 10.91
N SER A 101 0.99 22.39 12.14
CA SER A 101 0.77 21.19 12.95
C SER A 101 -0.56 20.53 12.55
N ILE A 102 -0.60 19.20 12.50
CA ILE A 102 -1.76 18.44 12.03
C ILE A 102 -2.22 17.51 13.14
N ASP A 103 -3.47 17.67 13.55
CA ASP A 103 -4.10 16.89 14.61
C ASP A 103 -5.32 16.13 14.07
N LEU A 104 -5.75 15.10 14.80
CA LEU A 104 -7.03 14.45 14.52
C LEU A 104 -8.17 15.44 14.79
N SER A 105 -9.10 15.56 13.85
CA SER A 105 -10.31 16.33 14.09
C SER A 105 -11.17 15.66 15.16
N ASN A 106 -11.87 16.44 15.97
CA ASN A 106 -12.92 15.95 16.88
C ASN A 106 -14.07 15.23 16.15
N GLN A 107 -14.18 15.40 14.83
CA GLN A 107 -15.14 14.71 13.97
C GLN A 107 -14.59 13.39 13.39
N MET A 108 -13.37 12.98 13.77
CA MET A 108 -12.75 11.76 13.28
C MET A 108 -12.96 10.59 14.25
N THR A 109 -13.40 9.45 13.74
CA THR A 109 -13.46 8.19 14.51
C THR A 109 -12.27 7.31 14.13
N VAL A 110 -11.56 6.80 15.14
CA VAL A 110 -10.41 5.89 14.97
C VAL A 110 -10.67 4.63 15.80
N PRO A 111 -10.52 3.41 15.23
CA PRO A 111 -10.16 3.13 13.84
C PRO A 111 -11.30 3.49 12.87
N TYR A 112 -10.93 3.93 11.66
CA TYR A 112 -11.90 4.16 10.58
C TYR A 112 -12.14 2.88 9.78
N GLU A 113 -13.32 2.75 9.19
CA GLU A 113 -13.65 1.65 8.29
C GLU A 113 -13.24 1.97 6.85
N TYR A 114 -12.89 0.94 6.07
CA TYR A 114 -12.77 1.09 4.62
C TYR A 114 -14.14 1.08 3.94
N SER A 115 -14.26 1.80 2.83
CA SER A 115 -15.44 1.75 1.98
C SER A 115 -15.57 0.39 1.30
N LYS A 116 -16.71 -0.29 1.50
CA LYS A 116 -17.05 -1.54 0.79
C LYS A 116 -17.54 -1.32 -0.65
N HIS A 117 -17.80 -0.07 -1.03
CA HIS A 117 -18.39 0.30 -2.32
C HIS A 117 -17.38 1.02 -3.23
N SER A 118 -16.10 1.02 -2.88
CA SER A 118 -15.05 1.65 -3.67
C SER A 118 -14.11 0.60 -4.25
N MET A 119 -13.75 0.79 -5.52
CA MET A 119 -12.71 -0.01 -6.17
C MET A 119 -11.33 0.22 -5.54
N LEU A 120 -11.08 1.44 -5.06
CA LEU A 120 -9.86 1.78 -4.36
C LEU A 120 -10.05 1.67 -2.85
N LEU A 121 -9.00 1.22 -2.17
CA LEU A 121 -8.97 1.19 -0.72
C LEU A 121 -8.93 2.63 -0.19
N LYS A 122 -10.04 3.06 0.41
CA LYS A 122 -10.18 4.38 1.04
C LYS A 122 -11.07 4.30 2.27
N ALA A 123 -10.92 5.27 3.17
CA ALA A 123 -11.83 5.43 4.31
C ALA A 123 -13.27 5.62 3.82
N LYS A 124 -14.21 4.96 4.50
CA LYS A 124 -15.66 5.00 4.20
C LYS A 124 -16.21 6.42 4.23
N ASP A 125 -15.91 7.15 5.29
CA ASP A 125 -16.46 8.48 5.57
C ASP A 125 -15.42 9.61 5.38
N GLY A 126 -14.30 9.29 4.71
CA GLY A 126 -13.15 10.19 4.57
C GLY A 126 -12.26 10.23 5.82
N ILE A 127 -11.19 11.01 5.75
CA ILE A 127 -10.29 11.30 6.88
C ILE A 127 -10.43 12.78 7.22
N ARG A 128 -10.73 13.10 8.47
CA ARG A 128 -10.87 14.49 8.95
C ARG A 128 -9.71 14.85 9.86
N LEU A 129 -8.99 15.91 9.50
CA LEU A 129 -7.82 16.42 10.21
C LEU A 129 -8.02 17.90 10.53
N SER A 130 -7.47 18.36 11.64
CA SER A 130 -7.40 19.76 12.01
C SER A 130 -5.99 20.29 11.70
N PHE A 131 -5.91 21.46 11.08
CA PHE A 131 -4.65 22.10 10.70
C PHE A 131 -4.45 23.37 11.54
N ASN A 132 -3.39 23.39 12.33
CA ASN A 132 -3.02 24.50 13.19
C ASN A 132 -1.80 25.19 12.58
N LYS A 133 -1.96 26.43 12.12
CA LYS A 133 -0.85 27.18 11.51
C LYS A 133 0.26 27.36 12.54
N LEU A 134 1.50 27.08 12.15
CA LEU A 134 2.65 27.31 13.00
C LEU A 134 2.89 28.82 13.11
N SER A 135 3.02 29.30 14.34
CA SER A 135 3.42 30.67 14.63
C SER A 135 4.91 30.79 14.37
N THR A 136 5.27 31.11 13.12
CA THR A 136 6.63 31.52 12.76
C THR A 136 6.93 32.92 13.29
#